data_AF-A0A7X4LJ32-F1
#
_entry.id   AF-A0A7X4LJ32-F1
#
_cell.length_a   1.000
_cell.length_b   1.000
_cell.length_c   1.000
_cell.angle_alpha   90.00
_cell.angle_beta   90.00
_cell.angle_gamma   90.00
#
_symmetry.space_group_name_H-M   'P 1'
#
loop_
_entity.id
_entity.type
_entity.pdbx_description
1 polymer ?
#
loop_
_entity_poly.entity_id
_entity_poly.type
_entity_poly.pdbx_seq_one_letter_code
_entity_poly.pdbx_strand_id
1 'polypeptide(L)' 'MKAQLKKFISDESGVTAIEYGILAAAMAAAIGVIFGSDGVFVTALKERFASIADQITDTATTDSK' A
#
# COMPACT_ATOMS: atom_id res chain seq x y z
N MET A 1 -4.43 24.60 39.10
CA MET A 1 -5.38 24.94 38.01
C MET A 1 -4.78 25.86 36.95
N LYS A 2 -4.30 27.07 37.27
CA LYS A 2 -3.76 28.01 36.26
C LYS A 2 -2.63 27.44 35.38
N ALA A 3 -1.71 26.67 35.95
CA ALA A 3 -0.59 26.07 35.22
C ALA A 3 -1.03 24.95 34.25
N GLN A 4 -2.06 24.19 34.59
CA GLN A 4 -2.59 23.10 33.76
C GLN A 4 -3.35 23.66 32.56
N LEU A 5 -4.13 24.73 32.76
CA LEU A 5 -4.82 25.42 31.67
C LEU A 5 -3.85 26.11 30.70
N LYS A 6 -2.74 26.68 31.22
CA LYS A 6 -1.69 27.25 30.37
C LYS A 6 -0.98 26.17 29.54
N LYS A 7 -0.68 25.01 30.15
CA LYS A 7 -0.10 23.87 29.42
C LYS A 7 -1.03 23.35 28.32
N PHE A 8 -2.32 23.26 28.59
CA PHE A 8 -3.32 22.80 27.61
C PHE A 8 -3.47 23.77 26.42
N ILE A 9 -3.45 25.09 26.67
CA ILE A 9 -3.49 26.10 25.59
C ILE A 9 -2.19 26.12 24.76
N SER A 10 -1.06 25.75 25.37
CA SER A 10 0.23 25.63 24.68
C SER A 10 0.50 24.23 24.12
N ASP A 11 -0.48 23.32 24.14
CA ASP A 11 -0.33 21.97 23.64
C ASP A 11 -0.70 21.89 22.15
N GLU A 12 0.30 21.68 21.30
CA GLU A 12 0.18 21.56 19.83
C GLU A 12 -0.01 20.10 19.37
N SER A 13 -0.13 19.15 20.31
CA SER A 13 -0.32 17.73 19.99
C SER A 13 -1.58 17.45 19.14
N GLY A 14 -2.62 18.27 19.29
CA GLY A 14 -3.83 18.20 18.46
C GLY A 14 -3.62 18.67 17.02
N VAL A 15 -2.73 19.66 16.80
CA VAL A 15 -2.40 20.18 15.47
C VAL A 15 -1.54 19.18 14.70
N THR A 16 -0.57 18.57 15.39
CA THR A 16 0.28 17.51 14.81
C THR A 16 -0.53 16.25 14.46
N ALA A 17 -1.56 15.88 15.23
CA ALA A 17 -2.44 14.76 14.90
C ALA A 17 -3.21 14.94 13.57
N ILE A 18 -3.60 16.17 13.22
CA ILE A 18 -4.30 16.47 11.96
C ILE A 18 -3.35 16.33 10.77
N GLU A 19 -2.12 16.83 10.89
CA GLU A 19 -1.12 16.76 9.83
C GLU A 19 -0.68 15.32 9.55
N TYR A 20 -0.38 14.56 10.61
CA TYR A 20 -0.08 13.14 10.47
C TYR A 20 -1.30 12.34 10.01
N GLY A 21 -2.53 12.78 10.32
CA GLY A 21 -3.76 12.19 9.81
C GLY A 21 -3.86 12.29 8.28
N ILE A 22 -3.55 13.44 7.70
CA ILE A 22 -3.57 13.64 6.24
C ILE A 22 -2.44 12.83 5.57
N LEU A 23 -1.23 12.84 6.15
CA LEU A 23 -0.11 12.04 5.66
C LEU A 23 -0.42 10.54 5.68
N ALA A 24 -1.04 10.06 6.76
CA ALA A 24 -1.46 8.66 6.89
C ALA A 24 -2.54 8.30 5.85
N ALA A 25 -3.51 9.18 5.61
CA ALA A 25 -4.53 8.98 4.58
C ALA A 25 -3.92 8.94 3.16
N ALA A 26 -2.98 9.84 2.86
CA ALA A 26 -2.27 9.85 1.58
C ALA A 26 -1.45 8.58 1.37
N MET A 27 -0.74 8.12 2.41
CA MET A 27 0.02 6.88 2.36
C MET A 27 -0.89 5.66 2.17
N ALA A 28 -2.01 5.59 2.90
CA ALA A 28 -2.99 4.52 2.76
C ALA A 28 -3.58 4.46 1.35
N ALA A 29 -3.90 5.62 0.76
CA ALA A 29 -4.38 5.70 -0.62
C ALA A 29 -3.32 5.22 -1.62
N ALA A 30 -2.06 5.65 -1.47
CA ALA A 30 -0.96 5.21 -2.34
C ALA A 30 -0.73 3.70 -2.26
N ILE A 31 -0.70 3.13 -1.06
CA ILE A 31 -0.61 1.67 -0.85
C ILE A 31 -1.80 0.96 -1.50
N GLY A 32 -3.01 1.48 -1.33
CA GLY A 32 -4.23 0.92 -1.93
C GLY A 32 -4.17 0.88 -3.46
N VAL A 33 -3.63 1.92 -4.11
CA VAL A 33 -3.47 1.95 -5.58
C VAL A 33 -2.40 0.98 -6.07
N ILE A 34 -1.28 0.85 -5.35
CA ILE A 34 -0.17 -0.02 -5.76
C ILE A 34 -0.53 -1.48 -5.53
N PHE A 35 -1.04 -1.81 -4.35
CA PHE A 35 -1.25 -3.17 -3.86
C PHE A 35 -2.71 -3.64 -3.90
N GLY A 36 -3.64 -2.81 -4.34
CA GLY A 36 -5.03 -3.21 -4.58
C GLY A 36 -5.12 -4.38 -5.58
N SER A 37 -6.27 -5.06 -5.60
CA SER A 37 -6.51 -6.21 -6.49
C SER A 37 -6.27 -5.91 -7.97
N ASP A 38 -6.54 -4.66 -8.36
CA ASP A 38 -6.35 -4.09 -9.70
C ASP A 38 -5.14 -3.15 -9.76
N GLY A 39 -4.33 -3.15 -8.70
CA GLY A 39 -3.14 -2.33 -8.59
C GLY A 39 -2.05 -2.79 -9.54
N VAL A 40 -1.24 -1.84 -10.00
CA VAL A 40 -0.18 -2.07 -11.01
C VAL A 40 0.78 -3.19 -10.58
N PHE A 41 1.12 -3.25 -9.29
CA PHE A 41 2.04 -4.28 -8.78
C PHE A 41 1.42 -5.68 -8.84
N VAL A 42 0.17 -5.83 -8.38
CA VAL A 42 -0.51 -7.13 -8.35
C VAL A 42 -0.77 -7.64 -9.78
N THR A 43 -1.14 -6.75 -10.70
CA THR A 43 -1.33 -7.09 -12.12
C THR A 43 -0.02 -7.57 -12.75
N ALA A 44 1.06 -6.81 -12.60
CA ALA A 44 2.37 -7.22 -13.12
C ALA A 44 2.85 -8.56 -12.53
N LEU A 45 2.58 -8.79 -11.24
CA LEU A 45 2.91 -10.05 -10.59
C LEU A 45 2.12 -11.23 -11.18
N LYS A 46 0.81 -11.07 -11.37
CA LYS A 46 -0.06 -12.08 -12.00
C LYS A 46 0.40 -12.41 -13.42
N GLU A 47 0.71 -11.39 -14.22
CA GLU A 47 1.20 -11.57 -15.60
C GLU A 47 2.50 -12.37 -15.64
N ARG A 48 3.44 -12.10 -14.72
CA ARG A 48 4.71 -12.84 -14.66
C ARG A 48 4.51 -14.30 -14.27
N PHE A 49 3.65 -14.57 -13.28
CA PHE A 49 3.33 -15.95 -12.92
C PHE A 49 2.59 -16.70 -14.03
N ALA A 50 1.66 -16.03 -14.73
CA ALA A 50 0.98 -16.61 -15.88
C ALA A 50 1.99 -16.97 -16.97
N SER A 51 2.91 -16.06 -17.32
CA SER A 51 3.95 -16.33 -18.30
C SER A 51 4.86 -17.50 -17.92
N ILE A 52 5.18 -17.67 -16.63
CA ILE A 52 5.95 -18.83 -16.15
C ILE A 52 5.13 -20.12 -16.31
N ALA A 53 3.85 -20.09 -15.94
CA ALA A 53 2.96 -21.24 -16.07
C ALA A 53 2.78 -21.67 -17.53
N ASP A 54 2.65 -20.72 -18.44
CA ASP A 54 2.57 -20.96 -19.89
C ASP A 54 3.85 -21.63 -20.39
N GLN A 55 5.03 -21.11 -20.03
CA GLN A 55 6.32 -21.71 -20.41
C GLN A 55 6.50 -23.15 -19.91
N ILE A 56 6.04 -23.43 -18.68
CA ILE A 56 6.08 -24.79 -18.12
C ILE A 56 5.15 -25.72 -18.92
N THR A 57 3.95 -25.25 -19.27
CA THR A 57 2.96 -26.03 -20.03
C THR A 57 3.42 -26.29 -21.45
N ASP A 58 4.00 -25.29 -22.11
CA ASP A 58 4.56 -25.42 -23.47
C ASP A 58 5.74 -26.39 -23.50
N THR A 59 6.60 -26.35 -22.48
CA THR A 59 7.72 -27.32 -22.34
C THR A 59 7.17 -28.74 -22.16
N ALA A 60 6.20 -28.93 -21.25
CA ALA A 60 5.59 -30.24 -20.99
C ALA A 60 4.86 -30.84 -22.21
N THR A 61 4.30 -30.00 -23.08
CA THR A 61 3.60 -30.45 -24.30
C THR A 61 4.55 -30.66 -25.49
N THR A 62 5.72 -30.02 -25.48
CA THR A 62 6.77 -30.20 -26.52
C THR A 62 7.55 -31.50 -26.32
N ASP A 63 7.75 -31.94 -25.07
CA ASP A 63 8.41 -33.22 -24.75
C ASP A 63 7.52 -34.47 -25.01
N SER A 64 6.26 -34.26 -25.41
CA SER A 64 5.30 -35.33 -25.73
C SER A 64 5.25 -35.72 -27.22
N LYS A 65 6.24 -35.28 -28.03
CA LYS A 65 6.43 -35.71 -29.43
C LYS A 65 7.74 -36.45 -29.63
#